data_AF-A0A229SWE2-F1
#
_entry.id   AF-A0A229SWE2-F1
#
_cell.length_a   1.000
_cell.length_b   1.000
_cell.length_c   1.000
_cell.angle_alpha   90.00
_cell.angle_beta   90.00
_cell.angle_gamma   90.00
#
_symmetry.space_group_name_H-M   'P 1'
#
loop_
_entity.id
_entity.type
_entity.pdbx_description
1 polymer ?
#
loop_
_entity_poly.entity_id
_entity_poly.type
_entity_poly.pdbx_seq_one_letter_code
_entity_poly.pdbx_strand_id
1 'polypeptide(L)'
;MSQDLSSSGPTALLTTTASDAHTWNLVFLQRWLEESGLAVLNLGPCPPVGLVIAEATSVVPNLIVVSTVNGHGVNDGLQLIRALRAVPSLRATRVVIGGKLGIGLGGRRYRERLLSEGFSAVLDGEDGMSRLQTLLATLVV
;
A
#
# COMPACT_ATOMS: atom_id res chain seq x y z
N MET A 1 -15.19 -15.63 0.49
CA MET A 1 -14.54 -15.89 -0.81
C MET A 1 -13.05 -15.74 -0.60
N SER A 2 -12.39 -16.84 -0.23
CA SER A 2 -10.94 -16.88 -0.14
C SER A 2 -10.42 -16.86 -1.57
N GLN A 3 -9.78 -15.76 -1.97
CA GLN A 3 -9.04 -15.76 -3.24
C GLN A 3 -7.79 -16.61 -3.02
N ASP A 4 -7.69 -17.69 -3.77
CA ASP A 4 -6.56 -18.60 -3.75
C ASP A 4 -5.35 -17.88 -4.35
N LEU A 5 -4.40 -17.48 -3.50
CA LEU A 5 -3.14 -16.84 -3.91
C LEU A 5 -2.13 -17.88 -4.44
N SER A 6 -2.58 -19.06 -4.87
CA SER A 6 -1.74 -20.12 -5.44
C SER A 6 -1.23 -19.82 -6.86
N SER A 7 -1.09 -18.55 -7.25
CA SER A 7 -0.32 -18.22 -8.45
C SER A 7 1.16 -18.20 -8.07
N SER A 8 2.01 -18.83 -8.87
CA SER A 8 3.48 -18.82 -8.72
C SER A 8 4.09 -17.43 -8.96
N GLY A 9 3.27 -16.38 -9.06
CA GLY A 9 3.68 -15.03 -9.41
C GLY A 9 3.69 -14.09 -8.20
N PRO A 10 4.18 -12.85 -8.38
CA PRO A 10 4.23 -11.87 -7.32
C PRO A 10 2.83 -11.51 -6.82
N THR A 11 2.67 -11.36 -5.51
CA THR A 11 1.41 -11.01 -4.86
C THR A 11 1.44 -9.59 -4.32
N ALA A 12 0.29 -8.91 -4.35
CA ALA A 12 0.09 -7.61 -3.73
C ALA A 12 -1.09 -7.62 -2.77
N LEU A 13 -0.94 -6.95 -1.63
CA LEU A 13 -2.05 -6.57 -0.77
C LEU A 13 -2.39 -5.10 -1.04
N LEU A 14 -3.64 -4.83 -1.39
CA LEU A 14 -4.14 -3.50 -1.71
C LEU A 14 -5.16 -3.06 -0.65
N THR A 15 -5.03 -1.82 -0.19
CA THR A 15 -5.87 -1.29 0.88
C THR A 15 -5.90 0.24 0.88
N THR A 16 -6.88 0.84 1.55
CA THR A 16 -6.75 2.24 2.00
C THR A 16 -6.27 2.34 3.44
N THR A 17 -6.13 3.57 3.94
CA THR A 17 -5.95 3.80 5.37
C THR A 17 -7.26 3.63 6.14
N ALA A 18 -7.16 3.46 7.47
CA ALA A 18 -8.29 3.14 8.34
C ALA A 18 -9.43 4.19 8.31
N SER A 19 -9.14 5.45 8.00
CA SER A 19 -10.14 6.53 7.89
C SER A 19 -10.60 6.84 6.46
N ASP A 20 -10.09 6.14 5.44
CA ASP A 20 -10.30 6.50 4.05
C ASP A 20 -11.29 5.58 3.33
N ALA A 21 -12.50 6.12 3.09
CA ALA A 21 -13.63 5.41 2.50
C ALA A 21 -13.64 5.42 0.96
N HIS A 22 -12.64 6.00 0.30
CA HIS A 22 -12.61 6.04 -1.16
C HIS A 22 -12.33 4.64 -1.74
N THR A 23 -13.11 4.28 -2.75
CA THR A 23 -13.08 2.92 -3.34
C THR A 23 -12.66 2.91 -4.80
N TRP A 24 -12.88 3.98 -5.55
CA TRP A 24 -12.56 4.04 -6.99
C TRP A 24 -11.07 3.85 -7.26
N ASN A 25 -10.22 4.44 -6.43
CA ASN A 25 -8.78 4.21 -6.40
C ASN A 25 -8.44 2.71 -6.24
N LEU A 26 -9.14 1.99 -5.36
CA LEU A 26 -8.90 0.56 -5.14
C LEU A 26 -9.30 -0.28 -6.36
N VAL A 27 -10.45 0.02 -6.98
CA VAL A 27 -10.89 -0.67 -8.20
C VAL A 27 -9.88 -0.47 -9.32
N PHE A 28 -9.44 0.78 -9.53
CA PHE A 28 -8.44 1.11 -10.53
C PHE A 28 -7.09 0.43 -10.25
N LEU A 29 -6.56 0.57 -9.04
CA LEU A 29 -5.26 0.01 -8.66
C LEU A 29 -5.27 -1.52 -8.71
N GLN A 30 -6.36 -2.16 -8.29
CA GLN A 30 -6.49 -3.62 -8.38
C GLN A 30 -6.34 -4.06 -9.83
N ARG A 31 -7.11 -3.46 -10.76
CA ARG A 31 -7.05 -3.83 -12.18
C ARG A 31 -5.67 -3.58 -12.77
N TRP A 32 -5.08 -2.42 -12.48
CA TRP A 32 -3.76 -2.09 -12.98
C TRP A 32 -2.66 -3.04 -12.45
N LEU A 33 -2.73 -3.45 -11.18
CA LEU A 33 -1.81 -4.44 -10.59
C LEU A 33 -2.01 -5.84 -11.17
N GLU A 34 -3.25 -6.28 -11.34
CA GLU A 34 -3.61 -7.57 -11.97
C GLU A 34 -3.15 -7.63 -13.43
N GLU A 35 -3.39 -6.56 -14.20
CA GLU A 35 -2.91 -6.42 -15.58
C GLU A 35 -1.37 -6.35 -15.66
N SER A 36 -0.71 -5.92 -14.59
CA SER A 36 0.75 -5.96 -14.45
C SER A 36 1.28 -7.34 -14.00
N GLY A 37 0.41 -8.34 -13.84
CA GLY A 37 0.78 -9.72 -13.54
C GLY A 37 0.84 -10.09 -12.06
N LEU A 38 0.34 -9.24 -11.15
CA LEU A 38 0.29 -9.53 -9.72
C LEU A 38 -1.05 -10.17 -9.33
N ALA A 39 -1.03 -11.16 -8.44
CA ALA A 39 -2.24 -11.58 -7.75
C ALA A 39 -2.56 -10.60 -6.60
N VAL A 40 -3.76 -10.04 -6.59
CA VAL A 40 -4.12 -8.94 -5.67
C VAL A 40 -5.11 -9.39 -4.61
N LEU A 41 -4.70 -9.30 -3.34
CA LEU A 41 -5.59 -9.33 -2.20
C LEU A 41 -6.04 -7.89 -1.86
N ASN A 42 -7.23 -7.51 -2.32
CA ASN A 42 -7.81 -6.20 -2.02
C ASN A 42 -8.65 -6.27 -0.74
N LEU A 43 -8.20 -5.61 0.34
CA LEU A 43 -8.90 -5.55 1.62
C LEU A 43 -10.04 -4.53 1.65
N GLY A 44 -10.22 -3.75 0.59
CA GLY A 44 -11.22 -2.71 0.54
C GLY A 44 -10.85 -1.47 1.35
N PRO A 45 -11.81 -0.54 1.51
CA PRO A 45 -11.60 0.73 2.19
C PRO A 45 -11.73 0.60 3.72
N CYS A 46 -11.14 1.55 4.44
CA CYS A 46 -11.21 1.68 5.90
C CYS A 46 -10.90 0.40 6.71
N PRO A 47 -9.93 -0.46 6.33
CA PRO A 47 -9.69 -1.64 7.14
C PRO A 47 -9.04 -1.25 8.47
N PRO A 48 -9.43 -1.90 9.57
CA PRO A 48 -8.68 -1.80 10.82
C PRO A 48 -7.23 -2.25 10.61
N VAL A 49 -6.28 -1.56 11.23
CA VAL A 49 -4.85 -1.91 11.13
C VAL A 49 -4.61 -3.39 11.45
N GLY A 50 -5.28 -3.92 12.48
CA GLY A 50 -5.16 -5.34 12.86
C GLY A 50 -5.55 -6.32 11.75
N LEU A 51 -6.56 -5.99 10.92
CA LEU A 51 -6.93 -6.80 9.76
C LEU A 51 -5.83 -6.78 8.70
N VAL A 52 -5.27 -5.60 8.40
CA VAL A 52 -4.16 -5.47 7.45
C VAL A 52 -2.96 -6.29 7.91
N ILE A 53 -2.63 -6.26 9.21
CA ILE A 53 -1.54 -7.06 9.77
C ILE A 53 -1.82 -8.56 9.66
N ALA A 54 -3.03 -9.00 10.03
CA ALA A 54 -3.39 -10.41 10.01
C ALA A 54 -3.30 -10.99 8.59
N GLU A 55 -3.91 -10.32 7.62
CA GLU A 55 -3.92 -10.74 6.22
C GLU A 55 -2.51 -10.67 5.61
N ALA A 56 -1.76 -9.58 5.83
CA ALA A 56 -0.39 -9.47 5.35
C ALA A 56 0.52 -10.57 5.94
N THR A 57 0.34 -10.92 7.20
CA THR A 57 1.13 -11.99 7.85
C THR A 57 0.76 -13.37 7.29
N SER A 58 -0.52 -13.58 6.97
CA SER A 58 -1.00 -14.85 6.40
C SER A 58 -0.47 -15.07 4.98
N VAL A 59 -0.40 -14.01 4.16
CA VAL A 59 -0.08 -14.14 2.73
C VAL A 59 1.36 -13.74 2.39
N VAL A 60 2.03 -13.02 3.28
CA VAL A 60 3.41 -12.49 3.13
C VAL A 60 3.63 -11.88 1.75
N PRO A 61 2.90 -10.82 1.40
CA PRO A 61 2.86 -10.33 0.03
C PRO A 61 4.20 -9.75 -0.39
N ASN A 62 4.50 -9.78 -1.69
CA ASN A 62 5.70 -9.13 -2.22
C ASN A 62 5.60 -7.60 -2.14
N LEU A 63 4.37 -7.07 -2.21
CA LEU A 63 4.05 -5.65 -2.17
C LEU A 63 2.80 -5.36 -1.33
N ILE A 64 2.83 -4.31 -0.54
CA ILE A 64 1.64 -3.70 0.08
C ILE A 64 1.45 -2.31 -0.52
N VAL A 65 0.29 -2.06 -1.09
CA VAL A 65 -0.10 -0.78 -1.68
C VAL A 65 -1.18 -0.13 -0.82
N VAL A 66 -0.85 1.02 -0.23
CA VAL A 66 -1.76 1.83 0.58
C VAL A 66 -2.21 3.04 -0.23
N SER A 67 -3.48 3.07 -0.62
CA SER A 67 -4.06 4.19 -1.34
C SER A 67 -4.81 5.12 -0.40
N THR A 68 -4.54 6.42 -0.45
CA THR A 68 -5.25 7.39 0.38
C THR A 68 -5.43 8.71 -0.35
N VAL A 69 -6.64 9.24 -0.32
CA VAL A 69 -7.02 10.52 -0.94
C VAL A 69 -7.84 11.42 -0.01
N ASN A 70 -8.19 10.96 1.19
CA ASN A 70 -8.95 11.75 2.18
C ASN A 70 -8.13 12.85 2.86
N GLY A 71 -6.81 12.91 2.64
CA GLY A 71 -5.92 13.92 3.24
C GLY A 71 -5.44 13.61 4.66
N HIS A 72 -5.71 12.41 5.19
CA HIS A 72 -5.21 11.91 6.47
C HIS A 72 -4.10 10.85 6.32
N GLY A 73 -3.65 10.61 5.08
CA GLY A 73 -2.67 9.58 4.73
C GLY A 73 -1.38 9.60 5.54
N VAL A 74 -0.93 10.77 6.01
CA VAL A 74 0.26 10.85 6.89
C VAL A 74 0.02 10.20 8.24
N ASN A 75 -1.05 10.56 8.94
CA ASN A 75 -1.25 10.10 10.32
C ASN A 75 -1.60 8.61 10.32
N ASP A 76 -2.55 8.21 9.48
CA ASP A 76 -2.96 6.81 9.40
C ASP A 76 -1.85 5.94 8.80
N GLY A 77 -1.13 6.46 7.80
CA GLY A 77 0.00 5.77 7.19
C GLY A 77 1.11 5.51 8.21
N LEU A 78 1.41 6.47 9.09
CA LEU A 78 2.39 6.29 10.16
C LEU A 78 1.96 5.23 11.17
N GLN A 79 0.68 5.20 11.53
CA GLN A 79 0.14 4.15 12.41
C GLN A 79 0.30 2.77 11.76
N LEU A 80 -0.08 2.64 10.49
CA LEU A 80 -0.03 1.38 9.75
C LEU A 80 1.42 0.89 9.55
N ILE A 81 2.34 1.74 9.09
CA ILE A 81 3.71 1.31 8.79
C ILE A 81 4.46 0.87 10.04
N ARG A 82 4.27 1.56 11.17
CA ARG A 82 4.85 1.15 12.45
C ARG A 82 4.36 -0.22 12.89
N ALA A 83 3.06 -0.47 12.73
CA ALA A 83 2.49 -1.78 13.03
C ALA A 83 3.05 -2.87 12.10
N LEU A 84 3.17 -2.62 10.80
CA LEU A 84 3.77 -3.56 9.84
C LEU A 84 5.24 -3.87 10.17
N ARG A 85 6.04 -2.85 10.50
CA ARG A 85 7.46 -3.02 10.83
C ARG A 85 7.70 -3.67 12.20
N ALA A 86 6.72 -3.63 13.10
CA ALA A 86 6.77 -4.39 14.34
C ALA A 86 6.64 -5.91 14.13
N VAL A 87 6.11 -6.36 12.97
CA VAL A 87 5.92 -7.78 12.66
C VAL A 87 7.16 -8.35 11.96
N PRO A 88 7.84 -9.37 12.54
CA PRO A 88 9.09 -9.89 12.00
C PRO A 88 9.04 -10.35 10.55
N SER A 89 7.99 -11.07 10.15
CA SER A 89 7.81 -11.60 8.79
C SER A 89 7.57 -10.51 7.74
N LEU A 90 7.13 -9.33 8.15
CA LEU A 90 6.78 -8.21 7.26
C LEU A 90 7.84 -7.11 7.22
N ARG A 91 8.92 -7.23 8.00
CA ARG A 91 9.97 -6.20 8.05
C ARG A 91 10.60 -5.90 6.69
N ALA A 92 10.77 -6.93 5.85
CA ALA A 92 11.34 -6.79 4.51
C ALA A 92 10.29 -6.54 3.41
N THR A 93 8.98 -6.67 3.72
CA THR A 93 7.92 -6.44 2.74
C THR A 93 7.97 -5.01 2.22
N ARG A 94 7.92 -4.86 0.89
CA ARG A 94 7.83 -3.54 0.26
C ARG A 94 6.47 -2.94 0.56
N VAL A 95 6.44 -1.75 1.15
CA VAL A 95 5.19 -1.05 1.47
C VAL A 95 5.24 0.32 0.83
N VAL A 96 4.25 0.63 0.01
CA VAL A 96 4.13 1.93 -0.66
C VAL A 96 2.84 2.62 -0.25
N ILE A 97 2.87 3.93 -0.19
CA ILE A 97 1.69 4.76 0.06
C ILE A 97 1.57 5.84 -0.99
N GLY A 98 0.38 6.07 -1.53
CA GLY A 98 0.18 7.06 -2.60
C GLY A 98 -1.20 7.71 -2.59
N GLY A 99 -1.35 8.71 -3.46
CA GLY A 99 -2.54 9.55 -3.56
C GLY A 99 -2.36 10.92 -2.89
N LYS A 100 -3.40 11.42 -2.23
CA LYS A 100 -3.41 12.72 -1.54
C LYS A 100 -3.21 12.53 -0.03
N LEU A 101 -1.95 12.64 0.39
CA LEU A 101 -1.53 12.32 1.76
C LEU A 101 -1.96 13.33 2.83
N GLY A 102 -2.21 14.58 2.43
CA GLY A 102 -2.43 15.70 3.34
C GLY A 102 -3.34 16.78 2.74
N ILE A 103 -3.89 17.62 3.62
CA ILE A 103 -4.74 18.77 3.26
C ILE A 103 -3.99 20.11 3.17
N GLY A 104 -2.66 20.14 3.38
CA GLY A 104 -1.88 21.38 3.44
C GLY A 104 -0.48 21.29 2.80
N LEU A 105 0.27 22.39 2.85
CA LEU A 105 1.55 22.61 2.15
C LEU A 105 2.75 21.78 2.67
N GLY A 106 2.51 20.76 3.50
CA GLY A 106 3.56 19.96 4.16
C GLY A 106 4.14 18.81 3.33
N GLY A 107 3.84 18.72 2.03
CA GLY A 107 4.09 17.55 1.18
C GLY A 107 5.48 16.92 1.32
N ARG A 108 6.55 17.73 1.22
CA ARG A 108 7.93 17.22 1.34
C ARG A 108 8.24 16.63 2.73
N ARG A 109 7.87 17.33 3.79
CA ARG A 109 8.09 16.88 5.18
C ARG A 109 7.29 15.61 5.49
N TYR A 110 6.07 15.52 4.96
CA TYR A 110 5.23 14.33 5.10
C TYR A 110 5.84 13.11 4.42
N ARG A 111 6.33 13.30 3.20
CA ARG A 111 7.06 12.29 2.44
C ARG A 111 8.29 11.78 3.18
N GLU A 112 9.18 12.67 3.60
CA GLU A 112 10.40 12.32 4.33
C GLU A 112 10.10 11.53 5.60
N ARG A 113 9.09 11.96 6.37
CA ARG A 113 8.67 11.28 7.58
C ARG A 113 8.16 9.87 7.32
N LEU A 114 7.28 9.69 6.33
CA LEU A 114 6.75 8.36 5.96
C LEU A 114 7.87 7.41 5.50
N LEU A 115 8.82 7.90 4.71
CA LEU A 115 9.98 7.12 4.29
C LEU A 115 10.85 6.71 5.49
N SER A 116 11.16 7.65 6.38
CA SER A 116 11.99 7.38 7.57
C SER A 116 11.39 6.36 8.53
N GLU A 117 10.07 6.20 8.52
CA GLU A 117 9.31 5.28 9.39
C GLU A 117 9.11 3.90 8.76
N GLY A 118 9.55 3.73 7.51
CA GLY A 118 9.70 2.42 6.88
C GLY A 118 8.89 2.20 5.60
N PHE A 119 8.19 3.20 5.06
CA PHE A 119 7.64 3.08 3.71
C PHE A 119 8.78 2.97 2.70
N SER A 120 8.68 2.02 1.78
CA SER A 120 9.65 1.83 0.69
C SER A 120 9.54 2.93 -0.36
N ALA A 121 8.34 3.45 -0.59
CA ALA A 121 8.11 4.60 -1.45
C ALA A 121 6.85 5.35 -1.03
N VAL A 122 6.88 6.66 -1.24
CA VAL A 122 5.72 7.55 -1.14
C VAL A 122 5.40 8.01 -2.56
N LEU A 123 4.19 7.81 -3.05
CA LEU A 123 3.76 7.96 -4.45
C LEU A 123 2.65 9.01 -4.54
N ASP A 124 2.93 10.19 -3.99
CA ASP A 124 2.10 11.37 -4.06
C ASP A 124 2.40 12.20 -5.32
N GLY A 125 1.42 12.97 -5.79
CA GLY A 125 1.55 13.82 -6.99
C GLY A 125 1.17 13.12 -8.29
N GLU A 126 1.34 13.83 -9.41
CA GLU A 126 0.91 13.41 -10.75
C GLU A 126 1.74 12.25 -11.32
N ASP A 127 2.98 12.08 -10.85
CA ASP A 127 3.90 11.04 -11.31
C ASP A 127 3.80 9.72 -10.52
N GLY A 128 2.86 9.62 -9.57
CA GLY A 128 2.74 8.49 -8.65
C GLY A 128 2.60 7.14 -9.36
N MET A 129 1.83 7.07 -10.45
CA MET A 129 1.65 5.83 -11.22
C MET A 129 2.90 5.42 -12.00
N SER A 130 3.59 6.37 -12.65
CA SER A 130 4.85 6.08 -13.35
C SER A 130 5.93 5.55 -12.40
N ARG A 131 5.96 6.09 -11.18
CA ARG A 131 6.87 5.64 -10.12
C ARG A 131 6.48 4.28 -9.54
N LEU A 132 5.18 3.99 -9.44
CA LEU A 132 4.71 2.64 -9.08
C LEU A 132 5.11 1.61 -10.13
N GLN A 133 4.95 1.94 -11.42
CA GLN A 133 5.36 1.09 -12.53
C GLN A 133 6.85 0.76 -12.49
N THR A 134 7.69 1.76 -12.23
CA THR A 134 9.14 1.57 -12.07
C THR A 134 9.47 0.63 -10.91
N LEU A 135 8.73 0.75 -9.79
CA LEU A 135 8.91 -0.12 -8.64
C LEU A 135 8.48 -1.56 -8.95
N LEU A 136 7.35 -1.76 -9.64
CA LEU A 136 6.89 -3.09 -10.04
C LEU A 136 7.89 -3.82 -10.94
N ALA A 137 8.56 -3.10 -11.84
CA ALA A 137 9.60 -3.70 -12.68
C ALA A 137 10.77 -4.32 -11.89
N THR A 138 10.95 -3.96 -10.61
CA THR A 138 11.95 -4.56 -9.71
C THR A 138 11.43 -5.76 -8.91
N LEU A 139 10.13 -6.04 -8.99
CA LEU A 139 9.45 -7.13 -8.28
C LEU A 139 9.21 -8.36 -9.16
N VAL A 140 8.99 -8.15 -10.46
CA VAL A 140 8.73 -9.21 -11.44
C VAL A 140 10.06 -9.54 -12.12
N VAL A 141 10.84 -10.46 -11.54
CA VAL A 141 12.04 -11.07 -12.16
C VAL A 141 11.79 -12.54 -12.38
#